data_AF-A0A2D6GJZ2-F1
#
_entry.id   AF-A0A2D6GJZ2-F1
#
_cell.length_a   1.000
_cell.length_b   1.000
_cell.length_c   1.000
_cell.angle_alpha   90.00
_cell.angle_beta   90.00
_cell.angle_gamma   90.00
#
_symmetry.space_group_name_H-M   'P 1'
#
loop_
_entity.id
_entity.type
_entity.pdbx_description
1 polymer ?
#
loop_
_entity_poly.entity_id
_entity_poly.type
_entity_poly.pdbx_seq_one_letter_code
_entity_poly.pdbx_strand_id
1 'polypeptide(L)'
;MRIYLLILITLVLGACTKPVETVYYKNKDLTRFTTKPIKMEKKSKEIELTARKECAGKIICTDKEIKLIIKHEGRFTFLKGKDLHLETEHGQINLNERDYSFTFDSMRKAKDGKSGLLKEQFLIWVSESDFIKAAHAGQATMNIGDYDFELSSEERVPWQIMMDKERLLEIMDEEQQREYGLFPHENKEHKELGLRKKRMTSEAAEATWRMIEESSNPEDFRYFLEQFPESPYAVPARMKLKQLERENQ
;
A
#
# COMPACT_ATOMS: atom_id res chain seq x y z
N MET A 1 53.26 2.38 -40.67
CA MET A 1 52.33 3.00 -39.70
C MET A 1 51.29 1.97 -39.30
N ARG A 2 51.32 1.47 -38.05
CA ARG A 2 50.31 0.56 -37.50
C ARG A 2 49.28 1.40 -36.75
N ILE A 3 48.03 1.40 -37.20
CA ILE A 3 46.91 2.08 -36.57
C ILE A 3 46.33 1.12 -35.53
N TYR A 4 46.48 1.46 -34.25
CA TYR A 4 45.82 0.75 -33.16
C TYR A 4 44.39 1.28 -33.03
N LEU A 5 43.42 0.43 -33.35
CA LEU A 5 42.00 0.68 -33.14
C LEU A 5 41.69 0.42 -31.65
N LEU A 6 41.67 1.47 -30.84
CA LEU A 6 41.21 1.40 -29.46
C LEU A 6 39.68 1.27 -29.47
N ILE A 7 39.21 0.04 -29.24
CA ILE A 7 37.79 -0.25 -28.99
C ILE A 7 37.48 0.28 -27.59
N LEU A 8 36.81 1.42 -27.52
CA LEU A 8 36.28 1.98 -26.28
C LEU A 8 35.04 1.15 -25.88
N ILE A 9 35.23 0.11 -25.06
CA ILE A 9 34.12 -0.63 -24.46
C ILE A 9 33.53 0.26 -23.37
N THR A 10 32.45 0.96 -23.69
CA THR A 10 31.62 1.65 -22.70
C THR A 10 30.83 0.61 -21.91
N LEU A 11 31.36 0.21 -20.75
CA LEU A 11 30.59 -0.51 -19.74
C LEU A 11 29.48 0.40 -19.22
N VAL A 12 28.26 0.19 -19.72
CA VAL A 12 27.05 0.74 -19.11
C VAL A 12 26.84 -0.02 -17.81
N LEU A 13 27.27 0.56 -16.70
CA LEU A 13 26.86 0.14 -15.37
C LEU A 13 25.34 0.34 -15.29
N GLY A 14 24.58 -0.73 -15.50
CA GLY A 14 23.15 -0.73 -15.25
C GLY A 14 22.93 -0.41 -13.78
N ALA A 15 22.40 0.76 -13.47
CA ALA A 15 21.94 1.08 -12.12
C ALA A 15 20.84 0.07 -11.78
N CYS A 16 21.16 -0.90 -10.92
CA CYS A 16 20.17 -1.81 -10.36
C CYS A 16 19.15 -0.97 -9.57
N THR A 17 18.00 -0.73 -10.18
CA THR A 17 16.89 -0.04 -9.53
C THR A 17 16.27 -1.01 -8.53
N LYS A 18 16.27 -0.63 -7.24
CA LYS A 18 15.65 -1.42 -6.16
C LYS A 18 14.17 -1.65 -6.49
N PRO A 19 13.59 -2.82 -6.15
CA PRO A 19 12.17 -3.08 -6.42
C PRO A 19 11.25 -2.15 -5.63
N VAL A 20 11.70 -1.65 -4.47
CA VAL A 20 11.03 -0.58 -3.73
C VAL A 20 12.04 0.50 -3.38
N GLU A 21 11.74 1.74 -3.74
CA GLU A 21 12.52 2.92 -3.39
C GLU A 21 12.09 3.45 -2.02
N THR A 22 13.06 3.74 -1.14
CA THR A 22 12.83 4.30 0.19
C THR A 22 13.42 5.70 0.25
N VAL A 23 12.58 6.72 0.47
CA VAL A 23 13.01 8.13 0.55
C VAL A 23 12.50 8.75 1.83
N TYR A 24 13.40 9.33 2.63
CA TYR A 24 13.04 10.11 3.81
C TYR A 24 12.99 11.61 3.51
N TYR A 25 11.83 12.22 3.78
CA TYR A 25 11.59 13.66 3.64
C TYR A 25 11.73 14.35 4.98
N LYS A 26 12.94 14.82 5.29
CA LYS A 26 13.29 15.46 6.58
C LYS A 26 12.35 16.61 6.97
N ASN A 27 11.90 17.41 6.01
CA ASN A 27 11.02 18.55 6.25
C ASN A 27 9.60 18.15 6.69
N LYS A 28 9.17 16.94 6.35
CA LYS A 28 7.85 16.41 6.73
C LYS A 28 7.95 15.34 7.82
N ASP A 29 9.16 14.97 8.19
CA ASP A 29 9.46 13.82 9.05
C ASP A 29 8.63 12.59 8.60
N LEU A 30 8.85 12.19 7.34
CA LEU A 30 8.05 11.20 6.64
C LEU A 30 8.95 10.34 5.75
N THR A 31 8.85 9.02 5.88
CA THR A 31 9.42 8.07 4.93
C THR A 31 8.37 7.65 3.91
N ARG A 32 8.76 7.64 2.63
CA ARG A 32 7.97 7.14 1.53
C ARG A 32 8.62 5.91 0.92
N PHE A 33 7.82 4.87 0.78
CA PHE A 33 8.13 3.66 0.03
C PHE A 33 7.38 3.73 -1.30
N THR A 34 8.08 3.57 -2.42
CA THR A 34 7.48 3.59 -3.76
C THR A 34 7.93 2.36 -4.54
N THR A 35 6.99 1.57 -5.04
CA THR A 35 7.34 0.38 -5.82
C THR A 35 7.86 0.76 -7.19
N LYS A 36 8.66 -0.12 -7.79
CA LYS A 36 8.94 -0.04 -9.22
C LYS A 36 7.60 -0.01 -10.00
N PRO A 37 7.47 0.83 -11.05
CA PRO A 37 6.24 0.88 -11.82
C PRO A 37 6.01 -0.39 -12.64
N ILE A 38 4.78 -0.89 -12.63
CA ILE A 38 4.30 -1.95 -13.51
C ILE A 38 3.74 -1.28 -14.77
N LYS A 39 4.26 -1.65 -15.94
CA LYS A 39 3.80 -1.10 -17.22
C LYS A 39 3.00 -2.15 -17.96
N MET A 40 1.77 -1.81 -18.31
CA MET A 40 0.86 -2.72 -19.00
C MET A 40 0.33 -2.06 -20.26
N GLU A 41 0.09 -2.87 -21.30
CA GLU A 41 -0.48 -2.41 -22.56
C GLU A 41 -1.61 -3.33 -23.02
N LYS A 42 -2.75 -2.75 -23.39
CA LYS A 42 -3.89 -3.47 -23.96
C LYS A 42 -4.50 -2.63 -25.08
N LYS A 43 -4.63 -3.19 -26.29
CA LYS A 43 -5.25 -2.51 -27.46
C LYS A 43 -4.72 -1.07 -27.66
N SER A 44 -3.39 -0.90 -27.63
CA SER A 44 -2.70 0.39 -27.76
C SER A 44 -2.96 1.42 -26.64
N LYS A 45 -3.54 0.99 -25.52
CA LYS A 45 -3.60 1.75 -24.27
C LYS A 45 -2.52 1.25 -23.35
N GLU A 46 -1.58 2.11 -23.00
CA GLU A 46 -0.56 1.85 -22.00
C GLU A 46 -0.93 2.53 -20.69
N ILE A 47 -0.72 1.83 -19.58
CA ILE A 47 -0.79 2.39 -18.24
C ILE A 47 0.48 2.07 -17.46
N GLU A 48 0.82 2.97 -16.55
CA GLU A 48 1.87 2.77 -15.55
C GLU A 48 1.22 2.76 -14.17
N LEU A 49 1.35 1.64 -13.45
CA LEU A 49 0.79 1.43 -12.12
C LEU A 49 1.92 1.38 -11.09
N THR A 50 1.81 2.21 -10.05
CA THR A 50 2.81 2.31 -8.96
C THR A 50 2.10 2.29 -7.62
N ALA A 51 2.65 1.57 -6.63
CA ALA A 51 2.15 1.60 -5.27
C ALA A 51 3.06 2.48 -4.39
N ARG A 52 2.44 3.18 -3.43
CA ARG A 52 3.13 4.07 -2.50
C ARG A 52 2.59 3.88 -1.09
N LYS A 53 3.50 3.72 -0.13
CA LYS A 53 3.22 3.73 1.31
C LYS A 53 3.98 4.88 1.96
N GLU A 54 3.33 5.60 2.87
CA GLU A 54 3.93 6.73 3.59
C GLU A 54 3.85 6.48 5.10
N CYS A 55 5.00 6.59 5.78
CA CYS A 55 5.15 6.37 7.22
C CYS A 55 5.70 7.64 7.87
N ALA A 56 5.11 8.04 9.01
CA ALA A 56 5.59 9.20 9.76
C ALA A 56 6.87 8.85 10.54
N GLY A 57 7.96 9.56 10.24
CA GLY A 57 9.29 9.28 10.73
C GLY A 57 10.05 8.26 9.90
N LYS A 58 11.25 7.90 10.36
CA LYS A 58 12.09 6.82 9.81
C LYS A 58 11.64 5.47 10.39
N ILE A 59 10.48 5.00 9.94
CA ILE A 59 9.90 3.73 10.37
C ILE A 59 9.25 2.99 9.21
N ILE A 60 9.28 1.66 9.26
CA ILE A 60 8.43 0.79 8.43
C ILE A 60 7.16 0.53 9.23
N CYS A 61 6.11 1.26 8.90
CA CYS A 61 4.83 1.24 9.62
C CYS A 61 3.87 0.16 9.08
N THR A 62 2.96 -0.31 9.94
CA THR A 62 1.83 -1.17 9.59
C THR A 62 0.51 -0.38 9.64
N ASP A 63 -0.54 -0.95 9.06
CA ASP A 63 -1.92 -0.47 9.09
C ASP A 63 -2.09 0.95 8.54
N LYS A 64 -1.47 1.19 7.37
CA LYS A 64 -1.58 2.45 6.63
C LYS A 64 -2.26 2.26 5.29
N GLU A 65 -2.98 3.29 4.92
CA GLU A 65 -3.54 3.43 3.59
C GLU A 65 -2.43 3.40 2.53
N ILE A 66 -2.64 2.56 1.52
CA ILE A 66 -1.74 2.41 0.38
C ILE A 66 -2.30 3.24 -0.77
N LYS A 67 -1.42 4.04 -1.38
CA LYS A 67 -1.78 4.84 -2.55
C LYS A 67 -1.35 4.11 -3.82
N LEU A 68 -2.32 3.70 -4.63
CA LEU A 68 -2.07 3.26 -6.00
C LEU A 68 -2.09 4.48 -6.92
N ILE A 69 -1.12 4.55 -7.83
CA ILE A 69 -0.99 5.64 -8.79
C ILE A 69 -1.05 5.01 -10.17
N ILE A 70 -2.10 5.34 -10.93
CA ILE A 70 -2.23 4.93 -12.33
C ILE A 70 -1.98 6.15 -13.19
N LYS A 71 -1.04 6.03 -14.13
CA LYS A 71 -0.76 7.05 -15.12
C LYS A 71 -1.07 6.53 -16.51
N HIS A 72 -1.60 7.42 -17.35
CA HIS A 72 -1.77 7.18 -18.77
C HIS A 72 -1.20 8.38 -19.55
N GLU A 73 -0.51 8.11 -20.66
CA GLU A 73 -0.08 9.14 -21.59
C GLU A 73 -0.69 8.88 -22.98
N GLY A 74 -1.38 9.88 -23.52
CA GLY A 74 -2.11 9.76 -24.77
C GLY A 74 -2.47 11.12 -25.36
N ARG A 75 -3.30 11.13 -26.42
CA ARG A 75 -3.84 12.37 -27.01
C ARG A 75 -5.22 12.73 -26.48
N PHE A 76 -5.94 11.75 -25.98
CA PHE A 76 -7.32 11.85 -25.52
C PHE A 76 -7.44 11.22 -24.14
N THR A 77 -8.46 11.63 -23.40
CA THR A 77 -8.78 11.06 -22.09
C THR A 77 -9.09 9.58 -22.20
N PHE A 78 -8.49 8.79 -21.33
CA PHE A 78 -8.69 7.36 -21.18
C PHE A 78 -9.17 7.03 -19.76
N LEU A 79 -8.55 7.66 -18.75
CA LEU A 79 -8.86 7.39 -17.34
C LEU A 79 -10.13 8.11 -16.88
N LYS A 80 -10.31 9.36 -17.31
CA LYS A 80 -11.43 10.20 -16.83
C LYS A 80 -12.79 9.55 -17.09
N GLY A 81 -13.59 9.41 -16.03
CA GLY A 81 -14.95 8.89 -16.10
C GLY A 81 -15.06 7.37 -16.25
N LYS A 82 -13.96 6.63 -16.15
CA LYS A 82 -13.98 5.16 -16.09
C LYS A 82 -14.00 4.70 -14.64
N ASP A 83 -14.75 3.64 -14.37
CA ASP A 83 -14.70 2.93 -13.08
C ASP A 83 -13.51 1.99 -13.05
N LEU A 84 -12.97 1.80 -11.84
CA LEU A 84 -11.79 0.97 -11.62
C LEU A 84 -12.06 -0.06 -10.52
N HIS A 85 -11.62 -1.29 -10.77
CA HIS A 85 -11.54 -2.33 -9.76
C HIS A 85 -10.40 -3.29 -10.08
N LEU A 86 -9.89 -3.97 -9.05
CA LEU A 86 -9.03 -5.12 -9.20
C LEU A 86 -9.87 -6.38 -9.00
N GLU A 87 -9.81 -7.29 -9.97
CA GLU A 87 -10.37 -8.63 -9.84
C GLU A 87 -9.26 -9.59 -9.40
N THR A 88 -9.54 -10.42 -8.40
CA THR A 88 -8.63 -11.46 -7.89
C THR A 88 -9.41 -12.74 -7.63
N GLU A 89 -8.75 -13.87 -7.39
CA GLU A 89 -9.47 -15.07 -6.94
C GLU A 89 -10.15 -14.91 -5.57
N HIS A 90 -9.82 -13.86 -4.81
CA HIS A 90 -10.44 -13.51 -3.53
C HIS A 90 -11.61 -12.53 -3.66
N GLY A 91 -12.00 -12.20 -4.89
CA GLY A 91 -13.08 -11.29 -5.23
C GLY A 91 -12.58 -9.91 -5.71
N GLN A 92 -13.56 -9.01 -5.83
CA GLN A 92 -13.38 -7.68 -6.40
C GLN A 92 -12.98 -6.64 -5.35
N ILE A 93 -11.93 -5.88 -5.63
CA ILE A 93 -11.47 -4.73 -4.83
C ILE A 93 -11.86 -3.44 -5.55
N ASN A 94 -12.68 -2.61 -4.90
CA ASN A 94 -13.13 -1.33 -5.45
C ASN A 94 -12.00 -0.29 -5.41
N LEU A 95 -11.74 0.39 -6.53
CA LEU A 95 -10.67 1.41 -6.68
C LEU A 95 -11.23 2.78 -7.08
N ASN A 96 -12.48 3.07 -6.73
CA ASN A 96 -13.15 4.33 -7.07
C ASN A 96 -13.02 5.43 -6.00
N GLU A 97 -12.44 5.15 -4.83
CA GLU A 97 -11.96 6.19 -3.92
C GLU A 97 -10.63 6.73 -4.45
N ARG A 98 -10.70 7.85 -5.18
CA ARG A 98 -9.55 8.36 -5.95
C ARG A 98 -9.64 9.85 -6.29
N ASP A 99 -8.47 10.42 -6.52
CA ASP A 99 -8.28 11.76 -7.07
C ASP A 99 -7.78 11.70 -8.51
N TYR A 100 -8.45 12.45 -9.39
CA TYR A 100 -8.05 12.63 -10.78
C TYR A 100 -7.25 13.91 -10.98
N SER A 101 -6.17 13.82 -11.76
CA SER A 101 -5.43 14.97 -12.25
C SER A 101 -4.95 14.74 -13.67
N PHE A 102 -4.71 15.83 -14.40
CA PHE A 102 -4.13 15.75 -15.74
C PHE A 102 -3.26 16.96 -16.06
N THR A 103 -2.37 16.79 -17.03
CA THR A 103 -1.63 17.87 -17.67
C THR A 103 -1.71 17.72 -19.17
N PHE A 104 -1.69 18.83 -19.91
CA PHE A 104 -1.72 18.83 -21.36
C PHE A 104 -0.61 19.74 -21.90
N ASP A 105 0.16 19.22 -22.86
CA ASP A 105 1.21 19.94 -23.56
C ASP A 105 0.94 19.87 -25.06
N SER A 106 0.62 21.02 -25.68
CA SER A 106 0.29 21.12 -27.11
C SER A 106 1.49 20.93 -28.03
N MET A 107 2.72 21.15 -27.53
CA MET A 107 3.95 21.14 -28.32
C MET A 107 4.61 19.75 -28.32
N ARG A 108 4.41 18.97 -27.26
CA ARG A 108 4.89 17.58 -27.20
C ARG A 108 4.09 16.68 -28.14
N LYS A 109 4.80 15.71 -28.72
CA LYS A 109 4.21 14.66 -29.55
C LYS A 109 3.84 13.47 -28.68
N ALA A 110 2.66 12.90 -28.93
CA ALA A 110 2.29 11.61 -28.38
C ALA A 110 2.99 10.46 -29.12
N LYS A 111 2.80 9.22 -28.64
CA LYS A 111 3.39 8.01 -29.25
C LYS A 111 3.03 7.81 -30.72
N ASP A 112 1.88 8.33 -31.17
CA ASP A 112 1.45 8.29 -32.58
C ASP A 112 2.14 9.35 -33.46
N GLY A 113 3.09 10.11 -32.91
CA GLY A 113 3.85 11.16 -33.59
C GLY A 113 3.09 12.48 -33.79
N LYS A 114 1.81 12.55 -33.40
CA LYS A 114 1.00 13.76 -33.52
C LYS A 114 1.16 14.66 -32.30
N SER A 115 1.09 15.97 -32.52
CA SER A 115 1.18 16.96 -31.44
C SER A 115 -0.01 16.91 -30.49
N GLY A 116 0.24 17.33 -29.25
CA GLY A 116 -0.67 17.24 -28.13
C GLY A 116 -0.41 15.97 -27.32
N LEU A 117 0.10 16.16 -26.10
CA LEU A 117 0.30 15.09 -25.12
C LEU A 117 -0.52 15.38 -23.87
N LEU A 118 -1.52 14.55 -23.62
CA LEU A 118 -2.29 14.47 -22.40
C LEU A 118 -1.64 13.43 -21.48
N LYS A 119 -1.34 13.83 -20.24
CA LYS A 119 -0.95 12.92 -19.17
C LYS A 119 -2.04 12.92 -18.12
N GLU A 120 -2.66 11.77 -17.90
CA GLU A 120 -3.67 11.57 -16.87
C GLU A 120 -3.06 10.81 -15.70
N GLN A 121 -3.56 11.08 -14.50
CA GLN A 121 -3.19 10.35 -13.30
C GLN A 121 -4.42 10.17 -12.39
N PHE A 122 -4.62 8.94 -11.93
CA PHE A 122 -5.40 8.66 -10.73
C PHE A 122 -4.47 8.41 -9.55
N LEU A 123 -4.78 9.03 -8.41
CA LEU A 123 -4.27 8.67 -7.10
C LEU A 123 -5.41 7.96 -6.36
N ILE A 124 -5.25 6.67 -6.08
CA ILE A 124 -6.30 5.79 -5.56
C ILE A 124 -5.90 5.36 -4.17
N TRP A 125 -6.84 5.41 -3.23
CA TRP A 125 -6.63 4.94 -1.88
C TRP A 125 -7.13 3.51 -1.72
N VAL A 126 -6.27 2.66 -1.14
CA VAL A 126 -6.54 1.23 -0.95
C VAL A 126 -6.20 0.88 0.49
N SER A 127 -7.09 0.11 1.13
CA SER A 127 -6.83 -0.44 2.45
C SER A 127 -5.60 -1.36 2.41
N GLU A 128 -4.86 -1.45 3.52
CA GLU A 128 -3.72 -2.37 3.62
C GLU A 128 -4.14 -3.82 3.38
N SER A 129 -5.31 -4.22 3.91
CA SER A 129 -5.84 -5.57 3.76
C SER A 129 -6.17 -5.92 2.30
N ASP A 130 -6.84 -5.02 1.56
CA ASP A 130 -7.16 -5.28 0.16
C ASP A 130 -5.91 -5.22 -0.72
N PHE A 131 -4.96 -4.33 -0.41
CA PHE A 131 -3.69 -4.30 -1.11
C PHE A 131 -2.89 -5.60 -0.92
N ILE A 132 -2.85 -6.15 0.30
CA ILE A 132 -2.22 -7.44 0.59
C ILE A 132 -2.89 -8.58 -0.19
N LYS A 133 -4.23 -8.62 -0.23
CA LYS A 133 -4.96 -9.62 -1.04
C LYS A 133 -4.53 -9.55 -2.50
N ALA A 134 -4.47 -8.35 -3.10
CA ALA A 134 -4.05 -8.18 -4.48
C ALA A 134 -2.56 -8.54 -4.70
N ALA A 135 -1.68 -8.15 -3.76
CA ALA A 135 -0.24 -8.40 -3.87
C ALA A 135 0.10 -9.91 -3.83
N HIS A 136 -0.64 -10.69 -3.04
CA HIS A 136 -0.41 -12.13 -2.85
C HIS A 136 -1.32 -13.04 -3.68
N ALA A 137 -2.29 -12.48 -4.40
CA ALA A 137 -3.14 -13.24 -5.30
C ALA A 137 -2.30 -13.96 -6.38
N GLY A 138 -2.70 -15.19 -6.73
CA GLY A 138 -2.18 -15.95 -7.85
C GLY A 138 -2.46 -15.26 -9.18
N GLN A 139 -3.64 -14.66 -9.32
CA GLN A 139 -4.01 -13.84 -10.49
C GLN A 139 -4.62 -12.51 -10.05
N ALA A 140 -4.29 -11.43 -10.76
CA ALA A 140 -4.98 -10.16 -10.56
C ALA A 140 -5.16 -9.45 -11.89
N THR A 141 -6.34 -8.87 -12.10
CA THR A 141 -6.68 -8.13 -13.32
C THR A 141 -7.17 -6.75 -12.92
N MET A 142 -6.47 -5.72 -13.41
CA MET A 142 -6.90 -4.34 -13.27
C MET A 142 -7.90 -4.02 -14.36
N ASN A 143 -9.14 -3.72 -13.97
CA ASN A 143 -10.19 -3.31 -14.89
C ASN A 143 -10.35 -1.79 -14.86
N ILE A 144 -10.32 -1.17 -16.05
CA ILE A 144 -10.51 0.27 -16.26
C ILE A 144 -11.59 0.45 -17.31
N GLY A 145 -12.84 0.61 -16.86
CA GLY A 145 -14.00 0.53 -17.73
C GLY A 145 -14.04 -0.79 -18.49
N ASP A 146 -13.94 -0.72 -19.82
CA ASP A 146 -14.05 -1.88 -20.73
C ASP A 146 -12.69 -2.54 -21.04
N TYR A 147 -11.63 -2.15 -20.32
CA TYR A 147 -10.27 -2.63 -20.52
C TYR A 147 -9.79 -3.43 -19.32
N ASP A 148 -9.34 -4.65 -19.59
CA ASP A 148 -8.69 -5.55 -18.66
C ASP A 148 -7.16 -5.51 -18.86
N PHE A 149 -6.42 -5.30 -17.78
CA PHE A 149 -4.97 -5.38 -17.75
C PHE A 149 -4.55 -6.46 -16.76
N GLU A 150 -3.99 -7.55 -17.28
CA GLU A 150 -3.46 -8.63 -16.45
C GLU A 150 -2.20 -8.16 -15.73
N LEU A 151 -2.17 -8.40 -14.42
CA LEU A 151 -0.99 -8.25 -13.59
C LEU A 151 -0.47 -9.67 -13.35
N SER A 152 0.80 -9.93 -13.65
CA SER A 152 1.42 -11.20 -13.26
C SER A 152 1.83 -11.18 -11.78
N SER A 153 1.98 -12.36 -11.18
CA SER A 153 2.52 -12.49 -9.82
C SER A 153 3.95 -11.95 -9.71
N GLU A 154 4.77 -12.13 -10.76
CA GLU A 154 6.14 -11.62 -10.84
C GLU A 154 6.19 -10.08 -10.82
N GLU A 155 5.30 -9.42 -11.56
CA GLU A 155 5.20 -7.95 -11.57
C GLU A 155 4.72 -7.37 -10.22
N ARG A 156 4.00 -8.17 -9.42
CA ARG A 156 3.54 -7.79 -8.08
C ARG A 156 4.54 -8.11 -6.97
N VAL A 157 5.70 -8.70 -7.26
CA VAL A 157 6.76 -8.94 -6.25
C VAL A 157 7.15 -7.66 -5.49
N PRO A 158 7.33 -6.48 -6.13
CA PRO A 158 7.55 -5.22 -5.42
C PRO A 158 6.46 -4.86 -4.40
N TRP A 159 5.20 -5.22 -4.67
CA TRP A 159 4.10 -4.96 -3.75
C TRP A 159 4.24 -5.83 -2.50
N GLN A 160 4.55 -7.12 -2.69
CA GLN A 160 4.80 -8.04 -1.58
C GLN A 160 6.00 -7.58 -0.73
N ILE A 161 7.10 -7.16 -1.36
CA ILE A 161 8.28 -6.63 -0.66
C ILE A 161 7.91 -5.38 0.14
N MET A 162 7.12 -4.46 -0.42
CA MET A 162 6.72 -3.23 0.29
C MET A 162 5.89 -3.53 1.56
N MET A 163 5.15 -4.63 1.57
CA MET A 163 4.30 -5.03 2.71
C MET A 163 5.03 -5.89 3.74
N ASP A 164 6.18 -6.45 3.39
CA ASP A 164 6.97 -7.32 4.25
C ASP A 164 8.18 -6.56 4.80
N LYS A 165 8.17 -6.29 6.11
CA LYS A 165 9.23 -5.51 6.76
C LYS A 165 10.62 -6.13 6.57
N GLU A 166 10.74 -7.45 6.66
CA GLU A 166 12.03 -8.15 6.58
C GLU A 166 12.58 -8.05 5.15
N ARG A 167 11.75 -8.40 4.16
CA ARG A 167 12.12 -8.29 2.74
C ARG A 167 12.41 -6.84 2.32
N LEU A 168 11.71 -5.87 2.90
CA LEU A 168 11.95 -4.46 2.64
C LEU A 168 13.31 -4.01 3.19
N LEU A 169 13.72 -4.49 4.36
CA LEU A 169 15.04 -4.21 4.94
C LEU A 169 16.17 -4.86 4.13
N GLU A 170 15.97 -6.07 3.59
CA GLU A 170 16.97 -6.78 2.78
C GLU A 170 17.41 -5.99 1.54
N ILE A 171 16.51 -5.20 0.94
CA ILE A 171 16.80 -4.40 -0.25
C ILE A 171 17.31 -2.98 0.07
N MET A 172 17.32 -2.59 1.35
CA MET A 172 17.88 -1.32 1.80
C MET A 172 19.42 -1.35 1.80
N ASP A 173 20.05 -0.18 1.76
CA ASP A 173 21.50 -0.10 1.99
C ASP A 173 21.84 -0.22 3.49
N GLU A 174 23.12 -0.39 3.82
CA GLU A 174 23.57 -0.64 5.20
C GLU A 174 23.16 0.46 6.19
N GLU A 175 23.18 1.74 5.76
CA GLU A 175 22.79 2.85 6.62
C GLU A 175 21.28 2.83 6.85
N GLN A 176 20.49 2.64 5.79
CA GLN A 176 19.04 2.47 5.89
C GLN A 176 18.67 1.26 6.76
N GLN A 177 19.34 0.11 6.63
CA GLN A 177 19.09 -1.05 7.49
C GLN A 177 19.31 -0.73 8.98
N ARG A 178 20.35 0.03 9.31
CA ARG A 178 20.59 0.48 10.69
C ARG A 178 19.49 1.43 11.16
N GLU A 179 19.14 2.42 10.35
CA GLU A 179 18.13 3.43 10.71
C GLU A 179 16.72 2.85 10.85
N TYR A 180 16.28 2.03 9.90
CA TYR A 180 14.91 1.50 9.88
C TYR A 180 14.75 0.19 10.66
N GLY A 181 15.84 -0.59 10.79
CA GLY A 181 15.85 -1.85 11.52
C GLY A 181 16.17 -1.70 13.00
N LEU A 182 17.33 -1.10 13.32
CA LEU A 182 17.87 -1.04 14.68
C LEU A 182 17.48 0.24 15.45
N PHE A 183 17.41 1.37 14.75
CA PHE A 183 17.18 2.69 15.38
C PHE A 183 15.98 3.45 14.79
N PRO A 184 14.78 2.84 14.71
CA PRO A 184 13.63 3.49 14.10
C PRO A 184 13.23 4.75 14.88
N HIS A 185 12.99 5.84 14.16
CA HIS A 185 12.56 7.12 14.72
C HIS A 185 11.14 7.44 14.27
N GLU A 186 10.16 7.24 15.13
CA GLU A 186 8.79 7.65 14.85
C GLU A 186 8.61 9.15 15.14
N ASN A 187 7.87 9.85 14.27
CA ASN A 187 7.52 11.25 14.46
C ASN A 187 6.81 11.44 15.81
N LYS A 188 7.25 12.42 16.61
CA LYS A 188 6.72 12.70 17.95
C LYS A 188 5.20 12.95 17.96
N GLU A 189 4.67 13.66 16.98
CA GLU A 189 3.23 13.96 16.86
C GLU A 189 2.43 12.69 16.56
N HIS A 190 2.95 11.83 15.69
CA HIS A 190 2.31 10.57 15.35
C HIS A 190 2.38 9.57 16.52
N LYS A 191 3.48 9.57 17.28
CA LYS A 191 3.59 8.83 18.54
C LYS A 191 2.53 9.30 19.54
N GLU A 192 2.29 10.60 19.67
CA GLU A 192 1.23 11.14 20.53
C GLU A 192 -0.17 10.78 20.06
N LEU A 193 -0.46 10.84 18.75
CA LEU A 193 -1.73 10.40 18.17
C LEU A 193 -1.95 8.89 18.39
N GLY A 194 -0.92 8.07 18.21
CA GLY A 194 -0.96 6.64 18.49
C GLY A 194 -1.22 6.34 19.97
N LEU A 195 -0.54 7.04 20.88
CA LEU A 195 -0.79 6.97 22.32
C LEU A 195 -2.22 7.42 22.67
N ARG A 196 -2.72 8.48 22.05
CA ARG A 196 -4.09 8.97 22.25
C ARG A 196 -5.13 7.97 21.74
N LYS A 197 -4.94 7.38 20.55
CA LYS A 197 -5.82 6.32 20.02
C LYS A 197 -5.82 5.09 20.92
N LYS A 198 -4.65 4.65 21.38
CA LYS A 198 -4.52 3.55 22.36
C LYS A 198 -5.23 3.88 23.66
N ARG A 199 -5.08 5.10 24.17
CA ARG A 199 -5.80 5.57 25.38
C ARG A 199 -7.31 5.57 25.16
N MET A 200 -7.82 6.15 24.09
CA MET A 200 -9.27 6.15 23.78
C MET A 200 -9.83 4.73 23.63
N THR A 201 -9.08 3.83 22.98
CA THR A 201 -9.48 2.42 22.83
C THR A 201 -9.49 1.73 24.20
N SER A 202 -8.51 2.01 25.06
CA SER A 202 -8.45 1.50 26.43
C SER A 202 -9.57 2.05 27.31
N GLU A 203 -9.89 3.34 27.22
CA GLU A 203 -10.97 4.00 27.96
C GLU A 203 -12.33 3.47 27.52
N ALA A 204 -12.55 3.31 26.21
CA ALA A 204 -13.76 2.72 25.66
C ALA A 204 -13.90 1.24 26.07
N ALA A 205 -12.80 0.48 26.02
CA ALA A 205 -12.77 -0.91 26.48
C ALA A 205 -13.05 -1.00 27.99
N GLU A 206 -12.49 -0.13 28.81
CA GLU A 206 -12.76 -0.08 30.26
C GLU A 206 -14.22 0.29 30.55
N ALA A 207 -14.76 1.31 29.89
CA ALA A 207 -16.15 1.71 30.05
C ALA A 207 -17.11 0.58 29.65
N THR A 208 -16.85 -0.06 28.51
CA THR A 208 -17.66 -1.20 28.04
C THR A 208 -17.53 -2.39 28.98
N TRP A 209 -16.33 -2.70 29.46
CA TRP A 209 -16.10 -3.78 30.43
C TRP A 209 -16.91 -3.58 31.71
N ARG A 210 -16.89 -2.37 32.29
CA ARG A 210 -17.69 -2.04 33.49
C ARG A 210 -19.20 -2.20 33.27
N MET A 211 -19.69 -2.08 32.04
CA MET A 211 -21.11 -2.30 31.74
C MET A 211 -21.48 -3.78 31.70
N ILE A 212 -20.53 -4.66 31.35
CA ILE A 212 -20.81 -6.07 31.08
C ILE A 212 -20.19 -7.04 32.09
N GLU A 213 -19.30 -6.59 32.99
CA GLU A 213 -18.52 -7.49 33.85
C GLU A 213 -19.39 -8.37 34.78
N GLU A 214 -20.59 -7.88 35.13
CA GLU A 214 -21.60 -8.60 35.90
C GLU A 214 -22.71 -9.22 35.02
N SER A 215 -22.63 -9.08 33.70
CA SER A 215 -23.63 -9.64 32.78
C SER A 215 -23.64 -11.18 32.83
N SER A 216 -24.84 -11.74 32.70
CA SER A 216 -25.09 -13.17 32.54
C SER A 216 -25.38 -13.56 31.09
N ASN A 217 -25.37 -12.60 30.15
CA ASN A 217 -25.58 -12.85 28.73
C ASN A 217 -24.24 -13.13 28.02
N PRO A 218 -24.03 -14.32 27.43
CA PRO A 218 -22.78 -14.65 26.73
C PRO A 218 -22.52 -13.73 25.51
N GLU A 219 -23.56 -13.21 24.86
CA GLU A 219 -23.39 -12.36 23.67
C GLU A 219 -22.69 -11.02 23.98
N ASP A 220 -22.88 -10.48 25.20
CA ASP A 220 -22.22 -9.25 25.63
C ASP A 220 -20.68 -9.41 25.62
N PHE A 221 -20.20 -10.59 26.03
CA PHE A 221 -18.78 -10.92 26.04
C PHE A 221 -18.25 -11.25 24.64
N ARG A 222 -19.06 -11.86 23.75
CA ARG A 222 -18.67 -12.04 22.34
C ARG A 222 -18.47 -10.70 21.65
N TYR A 223 -19.44 -9.80 21.80
CA TYR A 223 -19.39 -8.46 21.22
C TYR A 223 -18.18 -7.68 21.75
N PHE A 224 -17.93 -7.74 23.06
CA PHE A 224 -16.74 -7.12 23.65
C PHE A 224 -15.42 -7.62 23.02
N LEU A 225 -15.30 -8.94 22.81
CA LEU A 225 -14.11 -9.55 22.23
C LEU A 225 -13.93 -9.25 20.74
N GLU A 226 -15.04 -9.03 20.01
CA GLU A 226 -15.02 -8.59 18.63
C GLU A 226 -14.56 -7.14 18.50
N GLN A 227 -15.07 -6.25 19.35
CA GLN A 227 -14.75 -4.82 19.31
C GLN A 227 -13.39 -4.49 19.94
N PHE A 228 -12.97 -5.25 20.96
CA PHE A 228 -11.75 -5.00 21.73
C PHE A 228 -10.87 -6.26 21.89
N PRO A 229 -10.43 -6.90 20.79
CA PRO A 229 -9.71 -8.18 20.83
C PRO A 229 -8.38 -8.14 21.59
N GLU A 230 -7.74 -6.95 21.66
CA GLU A 230 -6.45 -6.72 22.31
C GLU A 230 -6.58 -6.02 23.69
N SER A 231 -7.80 -5.87 24.21
CA SER A 231 -8.02 -5.24 25.51
C SER A 231 -7.39 -6.04 26.66
N PRO A 232 -6.91 -5.38 27.74
CA PRO A 232 -6.51 -6.05 28.98
C PRO A 232 -7.62 -6.95 29.57
N TYR A 233 -8.89 -6.65 29.25
CA TYR A 233 -10.05 -7.42 29.70
C TYR A 233 -10.43 -8.57 28.75
N ALA A 234 -9.73 -8.75 27.62
CA ALA A 234 -10.03 -9.84 26.69
C ALA A 234 -9.86 -11.23 27.32
N VAL A 235 -8.86 -11.40 28.19
CA VAL A 235 -8.63 -12.66 28.91
C VAL A 235 -9.79 -12.98 29.88
N PRO A 236 -10.18 -12.09 30.81
CA PRO A 236 -11.33 -12.36 31.68
C PRO A 236 -12.65 -12.48 30.90
N ALA A 237 -12.87 -11.70 29.84
CA ALA A 237 -14.05 -11.83 28.98
C ALA A 237 -14.14 -13.23 28.34
N ARG A 238 -13.04 -13.78 27.82
CA ARG A 238 -12.99 -15.16 27.28
C ARG A 238 -13.27 -16.20 28.34
N MET A 239 -12.79 -16.00 29.58
CA MET A 239 -13.06 -16.93 30.67
C MET A 239 -14.53 -16.92 31.08
N LYS A 240 -15.12 -15.73 31.24
CA LYS A 240 -16.53 -15.56 31.60
C LYS A 240 -17.47 -16.12 30.53
N LEU A 241 -17.18 -15.85 29.25
CA LEU A 241 -17.92 -16.43 28.12
C LEU A 241 -17.93 -17.97 28.19
N LYS A 242 -16.76 -18.59 28.35
CA LYS A 242 -16.65 -20.06 28.48
C LYS A 242 -17.41 -20.61 29.69
N GLN A 243 -17.50 -19.88 30.79
CA GLN A 243 -18.28 -20.28 31.96
C GLN A 243 -19.78 -20.26 31.64
N LEU A 244 -20.28 -19.14 31.09
CA LEU A 244 -21.70 -18.98 30.75
C LEU A 244 -22.17 -19.97 29.67
N GLU A 245 -21.31 -20.29 28.70
CA GLU A 245 -21.60 -21.32 27.69
C GLU A 245 -21.72 -22.73 28.28
N ARG A 246 -20.97 -23.03 29.36
CA ARG A 246 -21.07 -24.32 30.09
C ARG A 246 -22.29 -24.40 30.99
N GLU A 247 -22.72 -23.28 31.57
CA GLU A 247 -23.89 -23.20 32.44
C GLU A 247 -25.22 -23.23 31.66
N ASN A 248 -25.19 -22.84 30.38
CA ASN A 248 -26.32 -22.91 29.46
C ASN A 248 -26.43 -24.24 28.69
N GLN A 249 -25.60 -25.24 29.04
CA GLN A 249 -25.60 -26.60 28.50
C GLN A 249 -26.22 -27.58 29.50
#